data_AF-D4JUD5-F1
#
_entry.id   AF-D4JUD5-F1
#
_cell.length_a   1.000
_cell.length_b   1.000
_cell.length_c   1.000
_cell.angle_alpha   90.00
_cell.angle_beta   90.00
_cell.angle_gamma   90.00
#
_symmetry.space_group_name_H-M   'P 1'
#
loop_
_entity.id
_entity.type
_entity.pdbx_description
1 polymer ?
#
loop_
_entity_poly.entity_id
_entity_poly.type
_entity_poly.pdbx_seq_one_letter_code
_entity_poly.pdbx_strand_id
1 'polypeptide(L)'
;MFDYTICNAPDSDIFLRQCKALEKNIPDLKKSEILIDIDGSQIAVYFKDGKKVTVHNSYYVGAVYIQSEFDLTTFFTKKERGDK
;
A
#
# COMPACT_ATOMS: atom_id res chain seq x y z
N MET A 1 8.29 12.20 0.33
CA MET A 1 7.20 11.24 0.63
C MET A 1 6.57 10.89 -0.70
N PHE A 2 6.47 9.60 -1.00
CA PHE A 2 5.93 9.08 -2.25
C PHE A 2 4.45 8.79 -2.08
N ASP A 3 3.68 9.07 -3.12
CA ASP A 3 2.25 8.83 -3.25
C ASP A 3 2.02 7.91 -4.45
N TYR A 4 1.20 6.88 -4.23
CA TYR A 4 0.81 5.92 -5.25
C TYR A 4 -0.70 5.73 -5.20
N THR A 5 -1.42 6.41 -6.09
CA THR A 5 -2.85 6.16 -6.27
C THR A 5 -3.05 4.86 -7.03
N ILE A 6 -3.73 3.89 -6.40
CA ILE A 6 -3.94 2.53 -6.93
C ILE A 6 -5.32 2.41 -7.58
N CYS A 7 -6.34 2.96 -6.94
CA CYS A 7 -7.71 2.96 -7.43
C CYS A 7 -8.36 4.31 -7.12
N ASN A 8 -9.11 4.86 -8.09
CA ASN A 8 -9.88 6.09 -7.92
C ASN A 8 -11.29 5.82 -7.36
N ALA A 9 -11.44 4.73 -6.61
CA ALA A 9 -12.63 4.39 -5.84
C ALA A 9 -12.20 3.67 -4.55
N PRO A 10 -12.93 3.83 -3.44
CA PRO A 10 -12.70 3.05 -2.23
C PRO A 10 -13.09 1.60 -2.50
N ASP A 11 -12.17 0.67 -2.23
CA ASP A 11 -12.37 -0.75 -2.46
C ASP A 11 -11.53 -1.57 -1.48
N SER A 12 -12.22 -2.26 -0.57
CA SER A 12 -11.58 -3.08 0.47
C SER A 12 -10.83 -4.29 -0.09
N ASP A 13 -11.23 -4.83 -1.24
CA ASP A 13 -10.53 -5.96 -1.87
C ASP A 13 -9.21 -5.47 -2.49
N ILE A 14 -9.23 -4.32 -3.18
CA ILE A 14 -8.01 -3.68 -3.70
C ILE A 14 -7.08 -3.34 -2.54
N PHE A 15 -7.58 -2.75 -1.46
CA PHE A 15 -6.80 -2.46 -0.25
C PHE A 15 -6.10 -3.71 0.29
N LEU A 16 -6.84 -4.81 0.48
CA LEU A 16 -6.28 -6.06 0.98
C LEU A 16 -5.24 -6.65 0.02
N ARG A 17 -5.46 -6.54 -1.29
CA ARG A 17 -4.48 -6.96 -2.30
C ARG A 17 -3.20 -6.13 -2.22
N GLN A 18 -3.30 -4.82 -2.01
CA GLN A 18 -2.12 -3.96 -1.85
C GLN A 18 -1.33 -4.31 -0.59
N CYS A 19 -2.01 -4.49 0.53
CA CYS A 19 -1.40 -4.99 1.78
C CYS A 19 -0.60 -6.28 1.54
N LYS A 20 -1.23 -7.30 0.92
CA LYS A 20 -0.58 -8.56 0.58
C LYS A 20 0.59 -8.37 -0.41
N ALA A 21 0.46 -7.47 -1.37
CA ALA A 21 1.51 -7.19 -2.35
C ALA A 21 2.73 -6.55 -1.68
N LEU A 22 2.53 -5.61 -0.76
CA LEU A 22 3.61 -5.00 0.03
C LEU A 22 4.30 -6.06 0.90
N GLU A 23 3.54 -6.84 1.66
CA GLU A 23 4.07 -7.90 2.54
C GLU A 23 4.84 -8.98 1.76
N LYS A 24 4.46 -9.23 0.50
CA LYS A 24 5.11 -10.23 -0.36
C LYS A 24 6.37 -9.71 -1.06
N ASN A 25 6.37 -8.47 -1.54
CA ASN A 25 7.45 -7.95 -2.40
C ASN A 25 8.49 -7.16 -1.60
N ILE A 26 8.13 -6.64 -0.42
CA ILE A 26 9.03 -5.82 0.40
C ILE A 26 9.55 -6.69 1.56
N PRO A 27 10.81 -7.14 1.51
CA PRO A 27 11.41 -7.88 2.62
C PRO A 27 11.50 -6.99 3.86
N ASP A 28 11.38 -7.60 5.04
CA ASP A 28 11.44 -6.94 6.35
C ASP A 28 10.39 -5.84 6.58
N LEU A 29 9.32 -5.82 5.78
CA LEU A 29 8.18 -4.95 6.02
C LEU A 29 7.36 -5.47 7.21
N LYS A 30 7.33 -4.72 8.30
CA LYS A 30 6.57 -5.04 9.50
C LYS A 30 5.23 -4.35 9.47
N LYS A 31 4.16 -5.12 9.52
CA LYS A 31 2.82 -4.59 9.74
C LYS A 31 2.68 -4.14 11.19
N SER A 32 2.25 -2.90 11.40
CA SER A 32 1.98 -2.34 12.73
C SER A 32 0.53 -2.61 13.12
N GLU A 33 -0.40 -1.99 12.41
CA GLU A 33 -1.82 -2.03 12.74
C GLU A 33 -2.69 -1.71 11.52
N ILE A 34 -3.97 -2.09 11.61
CA ILE A 34 -5.01 -1.64 10.69
C ILE A 34 -5.97 -0.79 11.51
N LEU A 35 -6.09 0.48 11.14
CA LEU A 35 -7.06 1.42 11.66
C LEU A 35 -8.30 1.37 10.78
N ILE A 36 -9.48 1.44 11.40
CA ILE A 36 -10.76 1.48 10.72
C ILE A 36 -11.52 2.68 11.27
N ASP A 37 -11.87 3.60 10.39
CA ASP A 37 -12.68 4.78 10.72
C ASP A 37 -14.17 4.42 10.85
N ILE A 38 -14.93 5.34 11.47
CA ILE A 38 -16.38 5.18 11.70
C ILE A 38 -17.15 5.07 10.37
N ASP A 39 -16.67 5.72 9.30
CA ASP A 39 -17.27 5.62 7.95
C ASP A 39 -16.94 4.32 7.21
N GLY A 40 -16.06 3.48 7.78
CA GLY A 40 -15.58 2.26 7.16
C GLY A 40 -14.28 2.42 6.36
N SER A 41 -13.71 3.63 6.26
CA SER A 41 -12.36 3.83 5.73
C SER A 41 -11.34 3.01 6.50
N GLN A 42 -10.31 2.52 5.81
CA GLN A 42 -9.31 1.62 6.39
C GLN A 42 -7.91 2.13 6.11
N ILE A 43 -7.05 2.07 7.11
CA ILE A 43 -5.65 2.50 6.99
C ILE A 43 -4.76 1.39 7.55
N ALA A 44 -3.92 0.80 6.72
CA ALA A 44 -2.91 -0.16 7.17
C ALA A 44 -1.56 0.53 7.30
N VAL A 45 -0.94 0.42 8.48
CA VAL A 45 0.36 1.02 8.77
C VAL A 45 1.44 -0.05 8.78
N TYR A 46 2.52 0.21 8.06
CA TYR A 46 3.70 -0.65 7.95
C TYR A 46 4.98 0.14 8.20
N PHE A 47 6.02 -0.55 8.62
CA PHE A 47 7.35 0.00 8.85
C PHE A 47 8.44 -0.88 8.24
N LYS A 48 9.41 -0.26 7.59
CA LYS A 48 10.62 -0.89 7.07
C LYS A 48 11.83 -0.04 7.45
N ASP A 49 12.78 -0.58 8.21
CA ASP A 49 14.00 0.14 8.62
C ASP A 49 13.71 1.52 9.26
N GLY A 50 12.64 1.62 10.05
CA GLY A 50 12.18 2.87 10.66
C GLY A 50 11.42 3.82 9.72
N LYS A 51 11.28 3.49 8.43
CA LYS A 51 10.50 4.23 7.43
C LYS A 51 9.07 3.70 7.35
N LYS A 52 8.10 4.60 7.37
CA LYS A 52 6.67 4.30 7.37
C LYS A 52 6.13 4.13 5.95
N VAL A 53 5.21 3.19 5.81
CA VAL A 53 4.35 2.99 4.63
C VAL A 53 2.91 2.86 5.11
N THR A 54 1.98 3.57 4.50
CA THR A 54 0.56 3.48 4.83
C THR A 54 -0.27 3.21 3.58
N VAL A 55 -1.14 2.20 3.66
CA VAL A 55 -2.16 1.94 2.65
C VAL A 55 -3.44 2.56 3.15
N HIS A 56 -4.12 3.34 2.33
CA HIS A 56 -5.36 4.00 2.67
C HIS A 56 -6.45 3.52 1.71
N ASN A 57 -7.58 3.11 2.27
CA ASN A 57 -8.85 2.94 1.59
C ASN A 57 -9.79 4.02 2.13
N SER A 58 -9.84 5.17 1.47
CA SER A 58 -10.55 6.33 1.98
C SER A 58 -11.84 6.55 1.20
N TYR A 59 -12.99 6.49 1.88
CA TYR A 59 -14.27 6.93 1.32
C TYR A 59 -14.37 8.45 1.21
N TYR A 60 -13.62 9.19 2.03
CA TYR A 60 -13.55 10.65 1.95
C TYR A 60 -12.79 11.15 0.70
N VAL A 61 -11.60 10.61 0.46
CA VAL A 61 -10.82 10.89 -0.76
C VAL A 61 -11.46 10.20 -1.97
N GLY A 62 -12.16 9.08 -1.75
CA GLY A 62 -12.75 8.27 -2.79
C GLY A 62 -11.70 7.45 -3.54
N ALA A 63 -10.65 6.98 -2.86
CA ALA A 63 -9.54 6.30 -3.51
C ALA A 63 -8.85 5.28 -2.58
N VAL A 64 -8.24 4.27 -3.20
CA VAL A 64 -7.22 3.44 -2.57
C VAL A 64 -5.85 3.95 -3.00
N TYR A 65 -5.04 4.37 -2.05
CA TYR A 65 -3.70 4.92 -2.32
C TYR A 65 -2.69 4.47 -1.26
N ILE A 66 -1.41 4.53 -1.61
CA ILE A 66 -0.31 4.17 -0.72
C ILE A 66 0.59 5.39 -0.55
N GLN A 67 0.93 5.72 0.69
CA GLN A 67 1.93 6.71 1.00
C GLN A 67 3.15 6.05 1.62
N SER A 68 4.34 6.43 1.18
CA SER A 68 5.57 5.82 1.64
C SER A 68 6.68 6.85 1.85
N GLU A 69 7.52 6.62 2.84
CA GLU A 69 8.74 7.40 3.06
C GLU A 69 9.91 6.99 2.15
N PHE A 70 9.78 5.89 1.40
CA PHE A 70 10.75 5.43 0.43
C PHE A 70 10.08 4.98 -0.87
N ASP A 71 10.86 4.91 -1.95
CA ASP A 71 10.33 4.53 -3.24
C ASP A 71 9.97 3.03 -3.28
N LEU A 72 8.68 2.76 -3.37
CA LEU A 72 8.15 1.39 -3.46
C LEU A 72 8.44 0.77 -4.82
N THR A 73 8.58 1.56 -5.89
CA THR A 73 8.73 1.01 -7.25
C THR A 73 9.98 0.15 -7.42
N THR A 74 11.01 0.39 -6.61
CA THR A 74 12.22 -0.44 -6.52
C THR A 74 11.93 -1.90 -6.17
N PHE A 75 10.89 -2.17 -5.36
CA PHE A 75 10.47 -3.51 -4.95
C PHE A 75 9.45 -4.14 -5.90
N PHE A 76 8.78 -3.33 -6.72
CA PHE A 76 7.80 -3.75 -7.71
C PHE A 76 8.36 -3.72 -9.13
N THR A 77 9.69 -3.77 -9.27
CA THR A 77 10.34 -3.84 -10.58
C THR A 77 9.76 -5.02 -11.35
N LYS A 78 9.10 -4.67 -12.46
CA LYS A 78 8.58 -5.61 -13.44
C LYS A 78 9.73 -6.59 -13.70
N LYS A 79 9.57 -7.87 -13.37
CA LYS A 79 10.42 -8.90 -14.01
C LYS A 79 10.30 -8.58 -15.49
N GLU A 80 11.39 -8.12 -16.10
CA GLU A 80 11.46 -8.04 -17.54
C GLU A 80 11.00 -9.42 -18.01
N ARG A 81 9.84 -9.45 -18.67
CA ARG A 81 9.52 -10.55 -19.56
C ARG A 81 10.57 -10.43 -20.66
N GLY A 82 11.75 -10.99 -20.40
CA GLY A 82 12.49 -11.61 -21.46
C GLY A 82 11.61 -12.75 -21.93
N ASP A 83 10.85 -12.51 -22.98
CA ASP A 83 10.50 -13.59 -23.88
C ASP A 83 10.64 -13.06 -25.30
N LYS A 84 11.45 -13.81 -26.03
CA LYS A 84 12.12 -13.55 -27.28
C LYS A 84 11.27 -14.05 -28.44
#